data_AF-A0A942NK79-F1
#
_entry.id   AF-A0A942NK79-F1
#
_cell.length_a   1.000
_cell.length_b   1.000
_cell.length_c   1.000
_cell.angle_alpha   90.00
_cell.angle_beta   90.00
_cell.angle_gamma   90.00
#
_symmetry.space_group_name_H-M   'P 1'
#
loop_
_entity.id
_entity.type
_entity.pdbx_description
1 polymer ?
#
loop_
_entity_poly.entity_id
_entity_poly.type
_entity_poly.pdbx_seq_one_letter_code
_entity_poly.pdbx_strand_id
1 'polypeptide(L)' 'MATLEFTDREMTYLLVALRKYEEILLALEDDEAGDSVSDLLIVQALRKKFKAAKDGTDA' A
#
# COMPACT_ATOMS: atom_id res chain seq x y z
N MET A 1 3.18 -14.43 18.45
CA MET A 1 3.34 -13.44 17.37
C MET A 1 3.13 -12.07 17.99
N ALA A 2 4.11 -11.17 17.94
CA ALA A 2 3.94 -9.80 18.42
C ALA A 2 3.13 -9.02 17.37
N THR A 3 2.08 -8.33 17.82
CA THR A 3 1.33 -7.41 16.97
C THR A 3 2.25 -6.22 16.67
N LEU A 4 2.58 -5.98 15.40
CA LEU A 4 3.23 -4.74 15.02
C LEU A 4 2.21 -3.60 15.17
N GLU A 5 2.47 -2.68 16.10
CA GLU A 5 1.73 -1.43 16.23
C GLU A 5 2.49 -0.33 15.49
N PHE A 6 1.78 0.43 14.67
CA PHE A 6 2.33 1.57 13.94
C PHE A 6 1.75 2.86 14.51
N THR A 7 2.58 3.87 14.65
CA THR A 7 2.10 5.23 14.94
C THR A 7 1.37 5.83 13.73
N ASP A 8 0.52 6.84 13.94
CA ASP A 8 -0.18 7.54 12.84
C ASP A 8 0.77 8.12 11.80
N ARG A 9 1.95 8.55 12.26
CA ARG A 9 3.00 9.09 11.40
C ARG A 9 3.60 8.00 10.52
N GLU A 10 3.93 6.83 11.08
CA GLU A 10 4.41 5.67 10.32
C GLU A 10 3.36 5.17 9.34
N MET A 11 2.10 5.09 9.77
CA MET A 11 0.97 4.72 8.90
C MET A 11 0.84 5.69 7.72
N THR A 12 0.99 6.99 7.97
CA THR A 12 0.97 8.00 6.91
C THR A 12 2.12 7.83 5.92
N TYR A 13 3.34 7.58 6.40
CA TYR A 13 4.48 7.33 5.52
C TYR A 13 4.30 6.05 4.70
N LEU A 14 3.79 4.98 5.30
CA LEU A 14 3.47 3.73 4.60
C LEU A 14 2.45 3.95 3.48
N LEU A 15 1.37 4.69 3.76
CA LEU A 15 0.36 5.03 2.75
C LEU A 15 0.94 5.85 1.58
N VAL A 16 1.86 6.77 1.85
CA VAL A 16 2.57 7.55 0.82
C VAL A 16 3.50 6.66 0.00
N ALA A 17 4.25 5.77 0.65
CA ALA A 17 5.16 4.84 -0.02
C ALA A 17 4.40 3.89 -0.96
N LEU A 18 3.30 3.31 -0.47
CA LEU A 18 2.45 2.43 -1.28
C LEU A 18 1.85 3.15 -2.49
N ARG A 19 1.42 4.41 -2.33
CA ARG A 19 0.92 5.20 -3.46
C ARG A 19 2.00 5.40 -4.53
N LYS A 20 3.23 5.74 -4.14
CA LYS A 20 4.34 5.91 -5.08
C LYS A 20 4.66 4.61 -5.81
N TYR A 21 4.63 3.49 -5.10
CA TYR A 21 4.89 2.19 -5.71
C TYR A 21 3.78 1.77 -6.68
N GLU A 22 2.52 2.07 -6.37
CA GLU A 22 1.41 1.91 -7.31
C GLU A 22 1.60 2.73 -8.60
N GLU A 23 2.02 3.99 -8.48
CA GLU A 23 2.32 4.85 -9.63
C GLU A 23 3.44 4.27 -10.51
N ILE A 24 4.45 3.64 -9.90
CA ILE A 24 5.53 2.93 -10.63
C ILE A 24 4.97 1.71 -11.36
N LEU A 25 4.19 0.87 -10.66
CA LEU A 25 3.63 -0.35 -11.24
C LEU A 25 2.69 -0.07 -12.42
N LEU A 26 1.93 1.03 -12.34
CA LEU A 26 1.05 1.49 -13.41
C LEU A 26 1.80 2.08 -14.62
N ALA A 27 3.07 2.46 -14.45
CA ALA A 27 3.90 3.04 -15.50
C ALA A 27 4.78 2.00 -16.20
N LEU A 28 4.76 0.72 -15.78
CA LEU A 28 5.49 -0.36 -16.43
C LEU A 28 4.88 -0.67 -17.81
N GLU A 29 5.75 -0.85 -18.81
CA GLU A 29 5.34 -1.24 -20.17
C GLU A 29 4.95 -2.72 -20.22
N ASP A 30 4.12 -3.10 -21.19
CA ASP A 30 3.45 -4.43 -21.27
C ASP A 30 4.42 -5.64 -21.21
N ASP A 31 5.68 -5.48 -21.64
CA ASP A 31 6.69 -6.55 -21.61
C ASP A 31 7.23 -6.86 -20.19
N GLU A 32 7.02 -5.98 -19.21
CA GLU A 32 7.37 -6.19 -17.78
C GLU A 32 6.11 -6.45 -16.90
N ALA A 33 4.92 -6.53 -17.52
CA ALA A 33 3.64 -6.48 -16.80
C ALA A 33 3.21 -7.79 -16.12
N GLY A 34 3.83 -8.93 -16.46
CA GLY A 34 3.43 -10.25 -15.95
C GLY A 34 3.49 -10.35 -14.41
N ASP A 35 4.57 -9.83 -13.81
CA ASP A 35 4.71 -9.74 -12.34
C ASP A 35 4.03 -8.47 -11.77
N SER A 36 3.90 -7.41 -12.58
CA SER A 36 3.41 -6.11 -12.11
C SER A 36 1.93 -6.11 -11.70
N VAL A 37 1.09 -6.94 -12.32
CA VAL A 37 -0.34 -7.02 -12.02
C VAL A 37 -0.58 -7.58 -10.61
N SER A 38 0.17 -8.62 -10.22
CA SER A 38 0.06 -9.21 -8.88
C SER A 38 0.54 -8.23 -7.82
N ASP A 39 1.67 -7.55 -8.07
CA ASP A 39 2.19 -6.51 -7.19
C ASP A 39 1.19 -5.36 -7.05
N LEU A 40 0.54 -4.95 -8.13
CA LEU A 40 -0.46 -3.88 -8.12
C LEU A 40 -1.65 -4.25 -7.23
N LEU A 41 -2.17 -5.48 -7.35
CA LEU A 41 -3.27 -5.97 -6.51
C LEU A 41 -2.86 -6.04 -5.03
N ILE A 42 -1.63 -6.47 -4.73
CA ILE A 42 -1.11 -6.51 -3.36
C ILE A 42 -1.05 -5.08 -2.78
N VAL A 43 -0.52 -4.12 -3.54
CA VAL A 43 -0.39 -2.73 -3.12
C VAL A 43 -1.76 -2.11 -2.84
N GLN A 44 -2.73 -2.31 -3.73
CA GLN A 44 -4.09 -1.82 -3.56
C GLN A 44 -4.77 -2.43 -2.32
N ALA A 45 -4.58 -3.73 -2.07
CA ALA A 45 -5.08 -4.40 -0.88
C ALA A 45 -4.46 -3.83 0.41
N LEU A 46 -3.14 -3.60 0.43
CA LEU A 46 -2.43 -2.99 1.55
C LEU A 46 -2.90 -1.56 1.82
N ARG A 47 -3.03 -0.74 0.77
CA ARG A 47 -3.56 0.63 0.91
C ARG A 47 -4.95 0.64 1.52
N LYS A 48 -5.84 -0.25 1.08
CA LYS A 48 -7.20 -0.36 1.64
C LYS A 48 -7.18 -0.76 3.12
N LYS A 49 -6.36 -1.75 3.50
CA LYS A 49 -6.21 -2.18 4.89
C LYS A 49 -5.67 -1.08 5.80
N PHE A 50 -4.59 -0.42 5.38
CA PHE A 50 -3.96 0.64 6.18
C PHE A 50 -4.82 1.90 6.27
N LYS A 51 -5.54 2.25 5.20
CA LYS A 51 -6.50 3.35 5.25
C LYS A 51 -7.63 3.05 6.22
N ALA A 52 -8.22 1.84 6.16
CA ALA A 52 -9.27 1.46 7.10
C ALA A 52 -8.78 1.42 8.56
N ALA A 53 -7.54 0.95 8.79
CA ALA A 53 -6.91 0.98 10.10
C ALA A 53 -6.72 2.42 10.61
N LYS A 54 -6.26 3.34 9.75
CA LYS A 54 -6.09 4.76 10.09
C LYS A 54 -7.43 5.44 10.38
N ASP A 55 -8.41 5.29 9.49
CA ASP A 55 -9.72 5.92 9.61
C ASP A 55 -10.51 5.35 10.82
N GLY A 56 -10.24 4.10 11.22
CA GLY A 56 -10.83 3.47 12.40
C GLY A 56 -10.18 3.85 13.73
N THR A 57 -8.98 4.44 13.72
CA THR A 57 -8.33 5.03 14.91
C THR A 57 -8.89 6.43 15.22
N ASP A 58 -9.50 7.10 14.23
CA ASP A 58 -10.08 8.44 14.33
C ASP A 58 -11.57 8.47 14.77
N ALA A 59 -12.20 7.32 15.05
CA ALA A 59 -13.61 7.16 15.44
C ALA A 59 -13.79 6.71 16.90
#